data_AF-A0A3D3IZW3-F1
#
_entry.id   AF-A0A3D3IZW3-F1
#
_cell.length_a   1.000
_cell.length_b   1.000
_cell.length_c   1.000
_cell.angle_alpha   90.00
_cell.angle_beta   90.00
_cell.angle_gamma   90.00
#
_symmetry.space_group_name_H-M   'P 1'
#
loop_
_entity.id
_entity.type
_entity.pdbx_description
1 polymer ?
#
loop_
_entity_poly.entity_id
_entity_poly.type
_entity_poly.pdbx_seq_one_letter_code
_entity_poly.pdbx_strand_id
1 'polypeptide(L)'
;INVSVKSGDNNTTVVIPVNCTDYSALPAETFVWYGYEQEGIAYKAGNHISIEAEHYAAVNETDSGRFMILRDYGRTLSALKAFPVNTFFVPAKNAPSVDYLVYVDKEDEYEVTLYTAPANPVSMENKLECGISCGAGNLSGRRVWDEETDIINLVPSDFRVGDNNLFWGQGVLDNIRKSTTVLILNKGLNTIRIYAASPGFVLEKIVINVSGEVLPDSYLGPKETYRVG
;
A
#
# COMPACT_ATOMS: atom_id res chain seq x y z
N ILE A 1 -7.98 28.53 7.66
CA ILE A 1 -9.38 28.84 8.05
C ILE A 1 -9.38 29.25 9.52
N ASN A 2 -10.03 30.37 9.86
CA ASN A 2 -10.21 30.76 11.26
C ASN A 2 -11.62 30.36 11.68
N VAL A 3 -11.74 29.47 12.68
CA VAL A 3 -13.01 29.10 13.27
C VAL A 3 -13.09 29.76 14.64
N SER A 4 -14.04 30.67 14.81
CA SER A 4 -14.33 31.27 16.11
C SER A 4 -15.34 30.40 16.84
N VAL A 5 -14.96 29.88 18.02
CA VAL A 5 -15.86 29.17 18.92
C VAL A 5 -16.19 30.10 20.08
N LYS A 6 -17.49 30.34 20.28
CA LYS A 6 -17.99 31.19 21.35
C LYS A 6 -18.67 30.35 22.43
N SER A 7 -18.28 30.56 23.68
CA SER A 7 -18.94 29.97 24.86
C SER A 7 -19.12 31.04 25.92
N GLY A 8 -20.37 31.49 26.12
CA GLY A 8 -20.67 32.67 26.93
C GLY A 8 -20.02 33.94 26.36
N ASP A 9 -19.34 34.71 27.23
CA ASP A 9 -18.59 35.91 26.85
C ASP A 9 -17.18 35.62 26.32
N ASN A 10 -16.72 34.36 26.41
CA ASN A 10 -15.41 33.96 25.92
C ASN A 10 -15.46 33.66 24.42
N ASN A 11 -14.49 34.21 23.69
CA ASN A 11 -14.30 33.93 22.28
C ASN A 11 -12.89 33.34 22.09
N THR A 12 -12.83 32.14 21.52
CA THR A 12 -11.56 31.49 21.16
C THR A 12 -11.50 31.33 19.65
N THR A 13 -10.44 31.85 19.05
CA THR A 13 -10.15 31.61 17.63
C THR A 13 -9.29 30.37 17.50
N VAL A 14 -9.84 29.33 16.88
CA VAL A 14 -9.07 28.18 16.43
C VAL A 14 -8.56 28.50 15.03
N VAL A 15 -7.24 28.61 14.89
CA VAL A 15 -6.60 28.73 13.58
C VAL A 15 -6.41 27.32 13.05
N ILE A 16 -7.14 26.99 11.98
CA ILE A 16 -6.95 25.75 11.22
C ILE A 16 -6.05 26.09 10.03
N PRO A 17 -4.76 25.75 10.06
CA PRO A 17 -3.93 25.87 8.86
C PRO A 17 -4.51 24.96 7.78
N VAL A 18 -4.79 25.53 6.62
CA VAL A 18 -5.25 24.78 5.45
C VAL A 18 -4.12 24.84 4.44
N ASN A 19 -3.52 23.70 4.17
CA ASN A 19 -2.59 23.57 3.07
C ASN A 19 -3.41 23.26 1.81
N CYS A 20 -3.76 24.29 1.05
CA CYS A 20 -4.39 24.11 -0.26
C CYS A 20 -3.29 23.83 -1.29
N THR A 21 -2.75 22.61 -1.29
CA THR A 21 -1.90 22.16 -2.38
C THR A 21 -2.81 21.78 -3.55
N ASP A 22 -2.61 22.42 -4.70
CA ASP A 22 -3.35 22.12 -5.92
C ASP A 22 -2.76 20.88 -6.60
N TYR A 23 -3.51 19.77 -6.55
CA TYR A 23 -3.16 18.51 -7.18
C TYR A 23 -3.88 18.29 -8.52
N SER A 24 -4.59 19.30 -9.07
CA SER A 24 -5.37 19.17 -10.30
C SER A 24 -4.52 18.84 -11.54
N ALA A 25 -3.22 19.14 -11.51
CA ALA A 25 -2.28 18.78 -12.56
C ALA A 25 -1.78 17.34 -12.46
N LEU A 26 -2.03 16.63 -11.35
CA LEU A 26 -1.65 15.23 -11.22
C LEU A 26 -2.60 14.35 -12.05
N PRO A 27 -2.10 13.21 -12.55
CA PRO A 27 -2.97 12.21 -13.15
C PRO A 27 -4.09 11.77 -12.19
N ALA A 28 -5.25 11.43 -12.76
CA ALA A 28 -6.29 10.73 -12.04
C ALA A 28 -5.75 9.43 -11.43
N GLU A 29 -6.39 8.97 -10.35
CA GLU A 29 -6.00 7.80 -9.56
C GLU A 29 -4.70 7.98 -8.76
N THR A 30 -4.15 9.20 -8.70
CA THR A 30 -2.94 9.47 -7.90
C THR A 30 -3.28 9.66 -6.43
N PHE A 31 -2.68 8.83 -5.58
CA PHE A 31 -2.69 9.03 -4.13
C PHE A 31 -1.65 10.06 -3.74
N VAL A 32 -2.07 11.07 -2.98
CA VAL A 32 -1.18 12.16 -2.57
C VAL A 32 -0.74 11.95 -1.13
N TRP A 33 0.53 12.25 -0.87
CA TRP A 33 1.08 12.30 0.47
C TRP A 33 0.24 13.23 1.34
N TYR A 34 -0.43 12.64 2.33
CA TYR A 34 -1.13 13.39 3.35
C TYR A 34 -0.11 13.59 4.48
N GLY A 35 0.47 14.80 4.55
CA GLY A 35 1.58 15.20 5.41
C GLY A 35 1.31 16.53 6.13
N TYR A 36 1.23 16.56 7.46
CA TYR A 36 1.27 17.82 8.23
C TYR A 36 2.43 17.80 9.22
N GLU A 37 3.50 18.54 8.93
CA GLU A 37 4.45 18.95 9.96
C GLU A 37 3.94 20.22 10.64
N GLN A 38 3.54 20.12 11.90
CA GLN A 38 3.40 21.28 12.78
C GLN A 38 4.25 21.07 14.02
N GLU A 39 5.21 21.96 14.22
CA GLU A 39 5.97 22.03 15.47
C GLU A 39 5.01 22.13 16.67
N GLY A 40 5.19 21.25 17.65
CA GLY A 40 4.47 21.32 18.93
C GLY A 40 3.14 20.57 19.02
N ILE A 41 2.70 19.83 18.00
CA ILE A 41 1.52 18.96 18.07
C ILE A 41 1.94 17.49 18.23
N ALA A 42 1.49 16.84 19.30
CA ALA A 42 1.84 15.45 19.65
C ALA A 42 1.21 14.39 18.71
N TYR A 43 0.28 14.79 17.84
CA TYR A 43 -0.34 13.94 16.83
C TYR A 43 0.03 14.43 15.42
N LYS A 44 0.92 13.70 14.75
CA LYS A 44 1.13 13.82 13.30
C LYS A 44 -0.03 13.13 12.58
N ALA A 45 -1.11 13.87 12.30
CA ALA A 45 -2.18 13.37 11.45
C ALA A 45 -1.72 13.44 9.99
N GLY A 46 -1.63 12.28 9.34
CA GLY A 46 -1.17 12.20 7.95
C GLY A 46 0.34 12.28 7.86
N ASN A 47 1.01 11.13 7.89
CA ASN A 47 2.38 10.92 7.43
C ASN A 47 2.43 9.59 6.66
N HIS A 48 1.37 9.33 5.89
CA HIS A 48 1.22 8.08 5.16
C HIS A 48 0.32 8.24 3.95
N ILE A 49 0.42 7.25 3.07
CA ILE A 49 -0.56 6.94 2.03
C ILE A 49 -1.18 5.59 2.38
N SER A 50 -2.49 5.46 2.27
CA SER A 50 -3.23 4.21 2.47
C SER A 50 -4.13 3.99 1.26
N ILE A 51 -4.05 2.81 0.67
CA ILE A 51 -4.67 2.47 -0.62
C ILE A 51 -5.41 1.14 -0.47
N GLU A 52 -6.71 1.12 -0.74
CA GLU A 52 -7.43 -0.14 -0.90
C GLU A 52 -6.99 -0.82 -2.21
N ALA A 53 -6.79 -2.14 -2.19
CA ALA A 53 -6.09 -2.82 -3.28
C ALA A 53 -6.75 -2.65 -4.67
N GLU A 54 -8.08 -2.54 -4.74
CA GLU A 54 -8.78 -2.35 -6.02
C GLU A 54 -8.55 -0.99 -6.68
N HIS A 55 -8.03 0.00 -5.96
CA HIS A 55 -7.81 1.35 -6.46
C HIS A 55 -6.44 1.52 -7.14
N TYR A 56 -6.14 0.61 -8.06
CA TYR A 56 -4.98 0.73 -8.94
C TYR A 56 -5.27 1.70 -10.09
N ALA A 57 -4.23 2.38 -10.57
CA ALA A 57 -4.29 3.25 -11.74
C ALA A 57 -4.21 2.45 -13.07
N ALA A 58 -3.54 1.29 -13.06
CA ALA A 58 -3.51 0.39 -14.21
C ALA A 58 -3.38 -1.08 -13.80
N VAL A 59 -3.95 -1.97 -14.61
CA VAL A 59 -3.74 -3.41 -14.56
C VAL A 59 -2.99 -3.85 -15.82
N ASN A 60 -1.94 -4.65 -15.64
CA ASN A 60 -1.11 -5.18 -16.71
C ASN A 60 -1.34 -6.69 -16.79
N GLU A 61 -2.21 -7.10 -17.71
CA GLU A 61 -2.48 -8.51 -17.96
C GLU A 61 -1.37 -9.13 -18.84
N THR A 62 -1.17 -10.43 -18.72
CA THR A 62 -0.27 -11.21 -19.59
C THR A 62 -1.03 -12.41 -20.13
N ASP A 63 -0.48 -13.07 -21.16
CA ASP A 63 -1.03 -14.34 -21.64
C ASP A 63 -1.06 -15.42 -20.54
N SER A 64 -0.23 -15.28 -19.50
CA SER A 64 -0.18 -16.21 -18.37
C SER A 64 -1.25 -15.93 -17.32
N GLY A 65 -1.79 -14.71 -17.24
CA GLY A 65 -2.79 -14.39 -16.23
C GLY A 65 -3.12 -12.91 -16.07
N ARG A 66 -4.00 -12.63 -15.11
CA ARG A 66 -4.45 -11.27 -14.75
C ARG A 66 -4.83 -11.19 -13.27
N PHE A 67 -4.76 -9.98 -12.71
CA PHE A 67 -5.42 -9.69 -11.43
C PHE A 67 -6.92 -9.51 -11.62
N MET A 68 -7.71 -9.99 -10.68
CA MET A 68 -9.15 -9.76 -10.60
C MET A 68 -9.52 -9.24 -9.21
N ILE A 69 -10.53 -8.37 -9.17
CA ILE A 69 -11.11 -7.85 -7.93
C ILE A 69 -12.05 -8.91 -7.34
N LEU A 70 -11.82 -9.24 -6.07
CA LEU A 70 -12.72 -10.02 -5.22
C LEU A 70 -13.52 -9.02 -4.39
N ARG A 71 -14.72 -8.67 -4.87
CA ARG A 71 -15.62 -7.73 -4.19
C ARG A 71 -16.01 -8.24 -2.81
N ASP A 72 -16.09 -7.34 -1.84
CA ASP A 72 -16.48 -7.62 -0.45
C ASP A 72 -15.60 -8.68 0.25
N TYR A 73 -14.40 -8.93 -0.28
CA TYR A 73 -13.44 -9.84 0.30
C TYR A 73 -12.56 -9.12 1.32
N GLY A 74 -12.22 -9.81 2.41
CA GLY A 74 -11.24 -9.33 3.36
C GLY A 74 -11.85 -8.48 4.48
N ARG A 75 -11.02 -7.62 5.08
CA ARG A 75 -11.38 -6.84 6.27
C ARG A 75 -11.87 -5.43 5.96
N THR A 76 -11.68 -4.95 4.74
CA THR A 76 -12.00 -3.57 4.33
C THR A 76 -12.91 -3.56 3.09
N LEU A 77 -12.42 -3.09 1.94
CA LEU A 77 -13.23 -2.85 0.74
C LEU A 77 -13.33 -4.11 -0.13
N SER A 78 -12.18 -4.67 -0.51
CA SER A 78 -12.08 -5.80 -1.42
C SER A 78 -10.66 -6.37 -1.40
N ALA A 79 -10.38 -7.31 -2.30
CA ALA A 79 -9.03 -7.81 -2.52
C ALA A 79 -8.70 -8.03 -3.99
N LEU A 80 -7.41 -8.10 -4.31
CA LEU A 80 -6.89 -8.52 -5.60
C LEU A 80 -6.30 -9.92 -5.54
N LYS A 81 -6.64 -10.76 -6.52
CA LYS A 81 -6.04 -12.08 -6.71
C LYS A 81 -5.73 -12.35 -8.17
N ALA A 82 -4.59 -12.99 -8.45
CA ALA A 82 -4.22 -13.39 -9.80
C ALA A 82 -4.92 -14.69 -10.23
N PHE A 83 -5.30 -14.75 -11.51
CA PHE A 83 -5.89 -15.91 -12.17
C PHE A 83 -5.06 -16.27 -13.41
N PRO A 84 -4.83 -17.56 -13.72
CA PRO A 84 -5.33 -18.75 -12.99
C PRO A 84 -4.76 -18.94 -11.58
N VAL A 85 -5.54 -19.52 -10.68
CA VAL A 85 -5.24 -19.55 -9.23
C VAL A 85 -4.22 -20.60 -8.80
N ASN A 86 -3.63 -21.33 -9.73
CA ASN A 86 -2.67 -22.40 -9.48
C ASN A 86 -1.31 -22.15 -10.15
N THR A 87 -1.11 -20.97 -10.74
CA THR A 87 0.11 -20.62 -11.45
C THR A 87 1.13 -19.97 -10.52
N PHE A 88 2.36 -20.46 -10.55
CA PHE A 88 3.53 -19.76 -10.02
C PHE A 88 4.06 -18.82 -11.10
N PHE A 89 3.84 -17.52 -10.90
CA PHE A 89 4.29 -16.49 -11.82
C PHE A 89 5.72 -16.05 -11.51
N VAL A 90 6.44 -15.57 -12.52
CA VAL A 90 7.75 -14.97 -12.39
C VAL A 90 7.61 -13.46 -12.60
N PRO A 91 7.72 -12.64 -11.53
CA PRO A 91 7.69 -11.18 -11.62
C PRO A 91 8.65 -10.63 -12.67
N ALA A 92 8.27 -9.50 -13.29
CA ALA A 92 8.96 -8.86 -14.42
C ALA A 92 9.15 -9.72 -15.69
N LYS A 93 8.70 -10.98 -15.73
CA LYS A 93 8.80 -11.87 -16.89
C LYS A 93 7.43 -12.23 -17.48
N ASN A 94 6.60 -12.92 -16.71
CA ASN A 94 5.27 -13.38 -17.17
C ASN A 94 4.14 -13.10 -16.18
N ALA A 95 4.45 -12.55 -15.00
CA ALA A 95 3.45 -12.21 -14.01
C ALA A 95 2.54 -11.06 -14.46
N PRO A 96 1.21 -11.16 -14.25
CA PRO A 96 0.38 -9.96 -14.25
C PRO A 96 0.76 -9.02 -13.10
N SER A 97 0.47 -7.74 -13.26
CA SER A 97 0.73 -6.72 -12.25
C SER A 97 -0.34 -5.65 -12.17
N VAL A 98 -0.37 -4.91 -11.06
CA VAL A 98 -1.14 -3.68 -10.90
C VAL A 98 -0.22 -2.53 -10.52
N ASP A 99 -0.60 -1.33 -10.94
CA ASP A 99 0.15 -0.09 -10.78
C ASP A 99 -0.60 0.90 -9.91
N TYR A 100 0.07 1.45 -8.91
CA TYR A 100 -0.44 2.50 -8.03
C TYR A 100 0.37 3.77 -8.25
N LEU A 101 -0.32 4.88 -8.53
CA LEU A 101 0.30 6.19 -8.65
C LEU A 101 0.35 6.85 -7.27
N VAL A 102 1.54 7.24 -6.85
CA VAL A 102 1.76 7.90 -5.55
C VAL A 102 2.56 9.17 -5.76
N TYR A 103 2.13 10.25 -5.13
CA TYR A 103 2.85 11.52 -5.12
C TYR A 103 3.42 11.78 -3.73
N VAL A 104 4.74 11.96 -3.63
CA VAL A 104 5.43 12.27 -2.36
C VAL A 104 6.18 13.61 -2.45
N ASP A 105 6.24 14.34 -1.34
CA ASP A 105 6.82 15.69 -1.31
C ASP A 105 8.36 15.72 -1.24
N LYS A 106 8.96 14.58 -0.88
CA LYS A 106 10.39 14.41 -0.65
C LYS A 106 10.86 13.09 -1.24
N GLU A 107 12.08 13.09 -1.74
CA GLU A 107 12.80 11.85 -2.04
C GLU A 107 13.33 11.25 -0.73
N ASP A 108 12.95 10.02 -0.44
CA ASP A 108 13.32 9.32 0.80
C ASP A 108 13.12 7.81 0.67
N GLU A 109 13.55 7.08 1.70
CA GLU A 109 13.16 5.69 1.92
C GLU A 109 11.74 5.63 2.53
N TYR A 110 10.87 4.85 1.90
CA TYR A 110 9.50 4.63 2.35
C TYR A 110 9.26 3.15 2.63
N GLU A 111 8.71 2.87 3.82
CA GLU A 111 8.18 1.55 4.14
C GLU A 111 6.85 1.33 3.42
N VAL A 112 6.76 0.27 2.63
CA VAL A 112 5.55 -0.19 1.96
C VAL A 112 5.08 -1.46 2.64
N THR A 113 4.00 -1.35 3.40
CA THR A 113 3.35 -2.45 4.12
C THR A 113 2.17 -2.98 3.32
N LEU A 114 2.26 -4.24 2.89
CA LEU A 114 1.20 -4.98 2.23
C LEU A 114 0.33 -5.70 3.26
N TYR A 115 -0.97 -5.46 3.20
CA TYR A 115 -1.99 -6.18 3.97
C TYR A 115 -2.57 -7.26 3.06
N THR A 116 -2.39 -8.52 3.45
CA THR A 116 -2.72 -9.68 2.63
C THR A 116 -3.56 -10.68 3.40
N ALA A 117 -4.40 -11.45 2.68
CA ALA A 117 -5.13 -12.54 3.31
C ALA A 117 -4.13 -13.53 3.96
N PRO A 118 -4.46 -14.14 5.12
CA PRO A 118 -3.54 -15.02 5.84
C PRO A 118 -3.45 -16.43 5.20
N ALA A 119 -3.31 -16.51 3.87
CA ALA A 119 -3.24 -17.75 3.11
C ALA A 119 -1.97 -18.56 3.41
N ASN A 120 -2.01 -19.88 3.41
CA ASN A 120 -0.80 -20.68 3.62
C ASN A 120 -0.03 -20.90 2.30
N PRO A 121 1.31 -21.03 2.33
CA PRO A 121 2.08 -21.55 1.21
C PRO A 121 1.45 -22.84 0.66
N VAL A 122 1.39 -22.96 -0.66
CA VAL A 122 0.75 -24.10 -1.34
C VAL A 122 1.76 -25.16 -1.82
N SER A 123 3.04 -24.96 -1.55
CA SER A 123 4.13 -25.87 -1.92
C SER A 123 5.02 -26.23 -0.73
N MET A 124 5.83 -27.28 -0.90
CA MET A 124 6.79 -27.75 0.10
C MET A 124 7.99 -26.81 0.30
N GLU A 125 8.18 -25.84 -0.61
CA GLU A 125 9.19 -24.79 -0.44
C GLU A 125 8.81 -23.78 0.64
N ASN A 126 7.55 -23.83 1.12
CA ASN A 126 7.05 -23.02 2.23
C ASN A 126 7.21 -21.51 2.00
N LYS A 127 7.00 -21.10 0.76
CA LYS A 127 7.06 -19.71 0.29
C LYS A 127 5.69 -19.21 -0.13
N LEU A 128 5.41 -17.96 0.21
CA LEU A 128 4.26 -17.22 -0.28
C LEU A 128 4.74 -15.85 -0.71
N GLU A 129 5.01 -15.68 -1.99
CA GLU A 129 5.74 -14.54 -2.52
C GLU A 129 4.87 -13.63 -3.40
N CYS A 130 5.26 -12.36 -3.47
CA CYS A 130 4.85 -11.40 -4.50
C CYS A 130 6.06 -10.59 -4.99
N GLY A 131 5.96 -10.00 -6.17
CA GLY A 131 6.97 -9.05 -6.66
C GLY A 131 6.55 -7.61 -6.42
N ILE A 132 7.51 -6.72 -6.19
CA ILE A 132 7.30 -5.28 -6.07
C ILE A 132 8.41 -4.51 -6.79
N SER A 133 8.08 -3.36 -7.37
CA SER A 133 9.06 -2.43 -7.91
C SER A 133 8.52 -1.02 -7.91
N CYS A 134 9.39 0.00 -7.83
CA CYS A 134 9.01 1.38 -8.10
C CYS A 134 9.82 2.01 -9.25
N GLY A 135 9.34 3.16 -9.71
CA GLY A 135 10.04 3.99 -10.68
C GLY A 135 9.42 5.37 -10.79
N ALA A 136 10.20 6.32 -11.31
CA ALA A 136 9.74 7.69 -11.55
C ALA A 136 8.52 7.72 -12.50
N GLY A 137 7.45 8.41 -12.07
CA GLY A 137 6.18 8.47 -12.78
C GLY A 137 6.24 9.42 -13.97
N ASN A 138 6.17 8.90 -15.20
CA ASN A 138 5.69 9.68 -16.34
C ASN A 138 4.39 9.08 -16.88
N LEU A 139 3.48 9.98 -17.28
CA LEU A 139 2.24 9.63 -17.98
C LEU A 139 2.44 9.32 -19.46
N SER A 140 3.67 9.45 -19.97
CA SER A 140 4.00 9.22 -21.39
C SER A 140 4.29 7.75 -21.72
N GLY A 141 3.97 6.82 -20.82
CA GLY A 141 4.02 5.37 -21.09
C GLY A 141 5.43 4.79 -21.18
N ARG A 142 6.48 5.59 -20.90
CA ARG A 142 7.87 5.13 -20.82
C ARG A 142 8.30 5.15 -19.37
N ARG A 143 7.79 4.18 -18.61
CA ARG A 143 8.19 3.97 -17.22
C ARG A 143 9.69 3.69 -17.18
N VAL A 144 10.43 4.55 -16.50
CA VAL A 144 11.80 4.27 -16.13
C VAL A 144 11.70 3.52 -14.80
N TRP A 145 11.97 2.22 -14.85
CA TRP A 145 12.09 1.42 -13.65
C TRP A 145 13.50 1.66 -13.14
N ASP A 146 13.61 2.43 -12.07
CA ASP A 146 14.90 2.78 -11.47
C ASP A 146 15.49 1.59 -10.69
N GLU A 147 14.63 0.66 -10.26
CA GLU A 147 15.00 -0.46 -9.39
C GLU A 147 14.70 -1.84 -10.01
N GLU A 148 15.47 -2.85 -9.59
CA GLU A 148 15.15 -4.25 -9.86
C GLU A 148 13.84 -4.64 -9.17
N THR A 149 13.15 -5.66 -9.69
CA THR A 149 11.92 -6.16 -9.05
C THR A 149 12.30 -7.00 -7.84
N ASP A 150 11.96 -6.51 -6.64
CA ASP A 150 12.12 -7.23 -5.40
C ASP A 150 11.07 -8.33 -5.24
N ILE A 151 11.49 -9.46 -4.68
CA ILE A 151 10.60 -10.55 -4.30
C ILE A 151 10.44 -10.56 -2.79
N ILE A 152 9.22 -10.31 -2.32
CA ILE A 152 8.88 -10.35 -0.89
C ILE A 152 8.30 -11.72 -0.58
N ASN A 153 8.85 -12.41 0.42
CA ASN A 153 8.18 -13.55 1.05
C ASN A 153 7.28 -13.07 2.18
N LEU A 154 5.97 -13.33 2.06
CA LEU A 154 4.90 -12.87 2.94
C LEU A 154 4.75 -13.72 4.20
N VAL A 155 5.57 -14.77 4.32
CA VAL A 155 5.71 -15.60 5.51
C VAL A 155 7.18 -15.69 5.89
N PRO A 156 7.52 -15.83 7.19
CA PRO A 156 8.89 -16.03 7.61
C PRO A 156 9.43 -17.36 7.09
N SER A 157 10.76 -17.48 6.97
CA SER A 157 11.42 -18.67 6.40
C SER A 157 11.15 -19.96 7.18
N ASP A 158 10.87 -19.85 8.48
CA ASP A 158 10.52 -20.95 9.38
C ASP A 158 9.00 -21.13 9.57
N PHE A 159 8.17 -20.48 8.75
CA PHE A 159 6.71 -20.53 8.89
C PHE A 159 6.17 -21.97 8.96
N ARG A 160 5.33 -22.25 9.95
CA ARG A 160 4.61 -23.52 10.10
C ARG A 160 3.14 -23.25 10.42
N VAL A 161 2.26 -24.03 9.79
CA VAL A 161 0.83 -23.99 10.08
C VAL A 161 0.58 -24.79 11.36
N GLY A 162 -0.07 -24.18 12.35
CA GLY A 162 -0.29 -24.82 13.65
C GLY A 162 0.94 -24.76 14.56
N ASP A 163 1.19 -25.84 15.31
CA ASP A 163 2.39 -26.06 16.15
C ASP A 163 2.76 -24.93 17.13
N ASN A 164 1.77 -24.20 17.64
CA ASN A 164 1.98 -22.99 18.46
C ASN A 164 2.83 -21.90 17.76
N ASN A 165 2.89 -21.90 16.43
CA ASN A 165 3.55 -20.85 15.66
C ASN A 165 2.76 -19.54 15.81
N LEU A 166 3.35 -18.57 16.50
CA LEU A 166 2.71 -17.29 16.81
C LEU A 166 2.39 -16.47 15.56
N PHE A 167 3.24 -16.53 14.53
CA PHE A 167 3.00 -15.78 13.29
C PHE A 167 1.78 -16.33 12.53
N TRP A 168 1.67 -17.66 12.43
CA TRP A 168 0.47 -18.29 11.86
C TRP A 168 -0.78 -18.00 12.70
N GLY A 169 -0.70 -18.20 14.02
CA GLY A 169 -1.82 -18.00 14.92
C GLY A 169 -2.34 -16.56 14.90
N GLN A 170 -1.43 -15.57 14.93
CA GLN A 170 -1.79 -14.17 14.86
C GLN A 170 -2.46 -13.81 13.53
N GLY A 171 -1.93 -14.31 12.40
CA GLY A 171 -2.54 -14.06 11.10
C GLY A 171 -3.96 -14.63 10.97
N VAL A 172 -4.23 -15.76 11.63
CA VAL A 172 -5.58 -16.34 11.72
C VAL A 172 -6.49 -15.50 12.61
N LEU A 173 -6.02 -15.08 13.78
CA LEU A 173 -6.81 -14.28 14.73
C LEU A 173 -7.15 -12.88 14.20
N ASP A 174 -6.19 -12.23 13.56
CA ASP A 174 -6.40 -10.90 12.96
C ASP A 174 -7.07 -10.96 11.59
N ASN A 175 -7.17 -12.16 11.00
CA ASN A 175 -7.61 -12.39 9.63
C ASN A 175 -6.83 -11.55 8.59
N ILE A 176 -5.54 -11.31 8.81
CA ILE A 176 -4.65 -10.57 7.89
C ILE A 176 -3.19 -10.94 8.17
N ARG A 177 -2.32 -10.75 7.17
CA ARG A 177 -0.88 -10.63 7.37
C ARG A 177 -0.36 -9.30 6.84
N LYS A 178 0.63 -8.77 7.54
CA LYS A 178 1.35 -7.55 7.16
C LYS A 178 2.78 -7.91 6.80
N SER A 179 3.24 -7.47 5.63
CA SER A 179 4.62 -7.65 5.19
C SER A 179 5.13 -6.32 4.68
N THR A 180 6.29 -5.90 5.16
CA THR A 180 6.86 -4.57 4.88
C THR A 180 8.14 -4.73 4.09
N THR A 181 8.30 -3.91 3.06
CA THR A 181 9.55 -3.67 2.35
C THR A 181 9.87 -2.19 2.37
N VAL A 182 11.10 -1.82 2.02
CA VAL A 182 11.49 -0.41 1.81
C VAL A 182 11.65 -0.18 0.31
N LEU A 183 11.13 0.94 -0.19
CA LEU A 183 11.33 1.44 -1.55
C LEU A 183 11.89 2.86 -1.49
N ILE A 184 12.73 3.26 -2.44
CA ILE A 184 13.14 4.66 -2.59
C ILE A 184 12.15 5.34 -3.54
N LEU A 185 11.40 6.31 -3.03
CA LEU A 185 10.49 7.10 -3.85
C LEU A 185 11.13 8.44 -4.15
N ASN A 186 11.09 8.86 -5.42
CA ASN A 186 11.57 10.16 -5.85
C ASN A 186 10.60 11.25 -5.40
N LYS A 187 11.08 12.48 -5.20
CA LYS A 187 10.18 13.61 -5.03
C LYS A 187 9.25 13.74 -6.24
N GLY A 188 7.95 13.85 -5.99
CA GLY A 188 6.91 13.97 -7.00
C GLY A 188 6.19 12.66 -7.27
N LEU A 189 5.80 12.46 -8.53
CA LEU A 189 5.02 11.29 -8.95
C LEU A 189 5.91 10.05 -9.08
N ASN A 190 5.48 8.96 -8.46
CA ASN A 190 6.07 7.63 -8.57
C ASN A 190 4.99 6.63 -8.98
N THR A 191 5.43 5.51 -9.53
CA THR A 191 4.58 4.33 -9.65
C THR A 191 5.12 3.19 -8.82
N ILE A 192 4.27 2.62 -7.97
CA ILE A 192 4.53 1.34 -7.29
C ILE A 192 3.80 0.26 -8.04
N ARG A 193 4.52 -0.79 -8.43
CA ARG A 193 3.96 -1.94 -9.13
C ARG A 193 4.03 -3.18 -8.26
N ILE A 194 2.92 -3.91 -8.20
CA ILE A 194 2.82 -5.19 -7.51
C ILE A 194 2.58 -6.31 -8.52
N TYR A 195 3.43 -7.33 -8.51
CA TYR A 195 3.34 -8.50 -9.37
C TYR A 195 2.81 -9.71 -8.61
N ALA A 196 2.02 -10.54 -9.30
CA ALA A 196 1.74 -11.88 -8.81
C ALA A 196 3.01 -12.74 -8.81
N ALA A 197 3.18 -13.62 -7.82
CA ALA A 197 4.19 -14.66 -7.86
C ALA A 197 3.62 -16.00 -7.37
N SER A 198 3.33 -16.12 -6.07
CA SER A 198 2.75 -17.35 -5.51
C SER A 198 1.22 -17.41 -5.67
N PRO A 199 0.63 -18.59 -5.94
CA PRO A 199 -0.82 -18.76 -6.14
C PRO A 199 -1.70 -18.29 -4.97
N GLY A 200 -1.17 -18.33 -3.74
CA GLY A 200 -1.87 -17.93 -2.53
C GLY A 200 -1.92 -16.42 -2.27
N PHE A 201 -1.25 -15.60 -3.10
CA PHE A 201 -1.16 -14.15 -2.88
C PHE A 201 -2.52 -13.47 -3.11
N VAL A 202 -3.00 -12.78 -2.08
CA VAL A 202 -4.24 -11.99 -2.11
C VAL A 202 -3.98 -10.68 -1.37
N LEU A 203 -4.03 -9.56 -2.09
CA LEU A 203 -3.74 -8.23 -1.57
C LEU A 203 -5.03 -7.50 -1.21
N GLU A 204 -5.13 -6.96 0.00
CA GLU A 204 -6.30 -6.19 0.48
C GLU A 204 -6.01 -4.69 0.55
N LYS A 205 -4.81 -4.31 1.00
CA LYS A 205 -4.44 -2.90 1.21
C LYS A 205 -2.94 -2.68 1.15
N ILE A 206 -2.54 -1.46 0.77
CA ILE A 206 -1.16 -0.98 0.81
C ILE A 206 -1.10 0.23 1.73
N VAL A 207 -0.13 0.27 2.64
CA VAL A 207 0.17 1.42 3.48
C VAL A 207 1.62 1.83 3.28
N ILE A 208 1.86 3.11 3.06
CA ILE A 208 3.17 3.67 2.78
C ILE A 208 3.47 4.77 3.80
N ASN A 209 4.59 4.69 4.50
CA ASN A 209 5.07 5.72 5.43
C ASN A 209 6.57 5.96 5.24
N VAL A 210 7.08 7.08 5.75
CA VAL A 210 8.53 7.31 5.76
C VAL A 210 9.18 6.23 6.62
N SER A 211 10.29 5.68 6.15
CA SER A 211 11.03 4.61 6.84
C SER A 211 11.39 5.03 8.27
N GLY A 212 11.12 4.15 9.24
CA GLY A 212 11.35 4.42 10.66
C GLY A 212 10.29 5.29 11.36
N GLU A 213 9.30 5.85 10.64
CA GLU A 213 8.16 6.50 11.29
C GLU A 213 7.10 5.47 11.72
N VAL A 214 6.65 5.56 12.97
CA VAL A 214 5.61 4.66 13.50
C VAL A 214 4.24 5.30 13.31
N LEU A 215 3.37 4.61 12.57
CA LEU A 215 1.97 5.00 12.46
C LEU A 215 1.18 4.62 13.72
N PRO A 216 0.15 5.40 14.11
CA PRO A 216 -0.71 5.03 15.23
C PRO A 216 -1.34 3.64 15.04
N ASP A 217 -1.36 2.87 16.12
CA ASP A 217 -1.97 1.55 16.12
C ASP A 217 -3.45 1.60 15.75
N SER A 218 -3.84 0.73 14.83
CA SER A 218 -5.22 0.55 14.40
C SER A 218 -5.46 -0.88 13.93
N TYR A 219 -6.64 -1.42 14.25
CA TYR A 219 -6.95 -2.82 13.94
C TYR A 219 -6.99 -3.07 12.42
N LEU A 220 -7.68 -2.20 11.67
CA LEU A 220 -7.87 -2.29 10.22
C LEU A 220 -6.78 -1.56 9.40
N GLY A 221 -5.80 -0.95 10.08
CA GLY A 221 -4.92 0.03 9.45
C GLY A 221 -5.62 1.38 9.22
N PRO A 222 -4.88 2.37 8.68
CA PRO A 222 -5.45 3.65 8.32
C PRO A 222 -6.52 3.53 7.23
N LYS A 223 -7.50 4.43 7.27
CA LYS A 223 -8.46 4.62 6.18
C LYS A 223 -7.71 5.04 4.92
N GLU A 224 -8.30 4.74 3.76
CA GLU A 224 -7.79 5.20 2.48
C GLU A 224 -7.57 6.72 2.47
N THR A 225 -6.43 7.13 1.95
CA THR A 225 -6.04 8.55 1.82
C THR A 225 -6.60 9.14 0.53
N TYR A 226 -6.52 10.47 0.41
CA TYR A 226 -7.03 11.18 -0.76
C TYR A 226 -6.41 10.67 -2.08
N ARG A 227 -7.29 10.44 -3.06
CA ARG A 227 -6.98 10.05 -4.43
C ARG A 227 -7.51 11.14 -5.37
N VAL A 228 -6.70 11.57 -6.33
CA VAL A 228 -7.09 12.52 -7.38
C VAL A 228 -8.07 11.84 -8.34
N GLY A 229 -9.17 12.50 -8.70
CA GLY A 229 -10.19 11.99 -9.63
C GLY A 229 -11.55 11.78 -8.96
#